data_AF-B0D9C8-F1
#
_entry.id   AF-B0D9C8-F1
#
_cell.length_a   1.000
_cell.length_b   1.000
_cell.length_c   1.000
_cell.angle_alpha   90.00
_cell.angle_beta   90.00
_cell.angle_gamma   90.00
#
_symmetry.space_group_name_H-M   'P 1'
#
loop_
_entity.id
_entity.type
_entity.pdbx_description
1 polymer ?
#
loop_
_entity_poly.entity_id
_entity_poly.type
_entity_poly.pdbx_seq_one_letter_code
_entity_poly.pdbx_strand_id
1 'polypeptide(L)'
;MQSPLKLQGASRTTGGILCGNTYGNIENMADLLETDNQGQGKVWGHVNIYVSSENPALVDPSSARSAFSAVTQVVPRLGPVLEDVAVTFSPLKNCNLRVFSLDNDAWVVQGQYNSAIQGGGDQAHWVFGGNKYHLVILTLSQPSLQPQILPQHRLPQ
;
A
#
# COMPACT_ATOMS: atom_id res chain seq x y z
N MET A 1 9.18 -47.69 42.78
CA MET A 1 10.31 -47.35 41.88
C MET A 1 10.04 -47.97 40.52
N GLN A 2 10.07 -47.15 39.47
CA GLN A 2 9.65 -47.45 38.08
C GLN A 2 10.78 -48.04 37.23
N SER A 3 10.43 -48.91 36.28
CA SER A 3 10.90 -48.96 34.88
C SER A 3 10.24 -50.13 34.13
N PRO A 4 10.23 -50.17 32.78
CA PRO A 4 10.00 -49.09 31.81
C PRO A 4 8.83 -49.40 30.85
N LEU A 5 8.20 -48.35 30.31
CA LEU A 5 7.15 -48.43 29.29
C LEU A 5 7.73 -48.75 27.90
N LYS A 6 7.09 -49.70 27.21
CA LYS A 6 7.40 -50.16 25.86
C LYS A 6 7.28 -49.03 24.83
N LEU A 7 8.37 -48.81 24.10
CA LEU A 7 8.39 -48.07 22.84
C LEU A 7 7.80 -48.97 21.74
N GLN A 8 6.62 -48.63 21.21
CA GLN A 8 6.15 -49.13 19.91
C GLN A 8 5.54 -47.96 19.15
N GLY A 9 6.17 -47.62 18.03
CA GLY A 9 5.76 -46.56 17.15
C GLY A 9 4.51 -46.90 16.36
N ALA A 10 3.80 -45.85 15.99
CA ALA A 10 2.97 -45.82 14.80
C ALA A 10 3.08 -44.42 14.20
N SER A 11 3.74 -44.33 13.04
CA SER A 11 3.66 -43.18 12.15
C SER A 11 2.21 -42.82 11.88
N ARG A 12 1.84 -41.56 12.12
CA ARG A 12 0.83 -40.88 11.32
C ARG A 12 1.36 -39.51 10.96
N THR A 13 1.96 -39.44 9.79
CA THR A 13 2.10 -38.22 9.00
C THR A 13 0.68 -37.72 8.74
N THR A 14 0.23 -36.70 9.46
CA THR A 14 -0.92 -35.91 9.02
C THR A 14 -0.35 -34.62 8.47
N GLY A 15 -0.07 -34.64 7.17
CA GLY A 15 0.02 -33.43 6.37
C GLY A 15 -1.34 -32.74 6.45
N GLY A 16 -1.45 -31.77 7.34
CA GLY A 16 -2.53 -30.80 7.35
C GLY A 16 -2.05 -29.57 6.61
N ILE A 17 -2.11 -29.61 5.27
CA ILE A 17 -2.09 -28.38 4.48
C ILE A 17 -3.42 -27.69 4.79
N LEU A 18 -3.42 -26.76 5.73
CA LEU A 18 -4.50 -25.79 5.88
C LEU A 18 -4.32 -24.74 4.78
N CYS A 19 -4.68 -25.11 3.55
CA CYS A 19 -5.06 -24.15 2.53
C CYS A 19 -6.39 -23.52 2.94
N GLY A 20 -6.34 -22.58 3.88
CA GLY A 20 -7.44 -21.66 4.17
C GLY A 20 -7.57 -20.65 3.03
N ASN A 21 -8.11 -21.10 1.89
CA ASN A 21 -8.45 -20.22 0.78
C ASN A 21 -9.81 -19.57 1.07
N THR A 22 -9.87 -18.67 2.05
CA THR A 22 -11.05 -17.85 2.31
C THR A 22 -10.93 -16.55 1.53
N TYR A 23 -11.50 -16.59 0.32
CA TYR A 23 -11.83 -15.44 -0.50
C TYR A 23 -12.73 -14.49 0.32
N GLY A 24 -12.13 -13.48 0.95
CA GLY A 24 -12.85 -12.49 1.77
C GLY A 24 -12.21 -12.13 3.11
N ASN A 25 -11.08 -12.75 3.51
CA ASN A 25 -10.33 -12.19 4.64
C ASN A 25 -9.52 -11.00 4.14
N ILE A 26 -10.04 -9.78 4.38
CA ILE A 26 -9.18 -8.60 4.43
C ILE A 26 -8.23 -8.89 5.58
N GLU A 27 -7.00 -9.31 5.31
CA GLU A 27 -5.96 -9.41 6.34
C GLU A 27 -5.84 -8.02 6.95
N ASN A 28 -6.47 -7.85 8.10
CA ASN A 28 -6.64 -6.56 8.71
C ASN A 28 -5.29 -6.16 9.28
N MET A 29 -4.85 -4.93 9.05
CA MET A 29 -3.52 -4.51 9.48
C MET A 29 -3.32 -4.59 11.02
N ALA A 30 -4.41 -4.73 11.78
CA ALA A 30 -4.38 -5.11 13.19
C ALA A 30 -3.61 -6.42 13.46
N ASP A 31 -3.75 -7.43 12.59
CA ASP A 31 -3.06 -8.73 12.74
C ASP A 31 -1.56 -8.63 12.40
N LEU A 32 -1.18 -7.69 11.52
CA LEU A 32 0.23 -7.40 11.23
C LEU A 32 0.91 -6.69 12.41
N LEU A 33 0.18 -5.79 13.09
CA LEU A 33 0.68 -5.07 14.27
C LEU A 33 0.90 -6.00 15.47
N GLU A 34 0.08 -7.05 15.64
CA GLU A 34 0.32 -8.06 16.69
C GLU A 34 1.51 -8.98 16.39
N THR A 35 1.89 -9.10 15.11
CA THR A 35 2.99 -9.96 14.65
C THR A 35 4.34 -9.24 14.61
N ASP A 36 4.38 -7.93 14.86
CA ASP A 36 5.61 -7.11 14.86
C ASP A 36 6.56 -7.42 16.04
N ASN A 37 6.20 -8.35 16.93
CA ASN A 37 7.04 -8.63 18.09
C ASN A 37 8.24 -9.54 17.83
N GLN A 38 8.24 -10.52 16.91
CA GLN A 38 9.42 -11.39 16.74
C GLN A 38 9.56 -12.00 15.32
N GLY A 39 10.33 -11.36 14.46
CA GLY A 39 11.15 -12.07 13.45
C GLY A 39 10.56 -12.30 12.04
N GLN A 40 9.45 -11.68 11.66
CA GLN A 40 9.03 -11.69 10.25
C GLN A 40 9.78 -10.61 9.45
N GLY A 41 10.38 -11.02 8.32
CA GLY A 41 11.16 -10.12 7.46
C GLY A 41 10.35 -8.96 6.90
N LYS A 42 11.03 -7.90 6.42
CA LYS A 42 10.39 -6.73 5.82
C LYS A 42 9.48 -7.14 4.66
N VAL A 43 8.19 -6.79 4.75
CA VAL A 43 7.21 -6.98 3.67
C VAL A 43 7.21 -5.76 2.76
N TRP A 44 7.18 -5.98 1.45
CA TRP A 44 7.19 -4.92 0.43
C TRP A 44 5.85 -4.87 -0.32
N GLY A 45 5.39 -3.65 -0.59
CA GLY A 45 4.13 -3.36 -1.27
C GLY A 45 4.30 -2.37 -2.41
N HIS A 46 3.30 -2.31 -3.27
CA HIS A 46 3.22 -1.38 -4.39
C HIS A 46 2.29 -0.22 -4.08
N VAL A 47 2.78 1.00 -4.24
CA VAL A 47 1.96 2.22 -4.21
C VAL A 47 1.63 2.59 -5.65
N ASN A 48 0.34 2.60 -5.99
CA ASN A 48 -0.17 3.04 -7.27
C ASN A 48 -0.51 4.52 -7.19
N ILE A 49 0.14 5.33 -8.04
CA ILE A 49 0.06 6.78 -8.01
C ILE A 49 -0.76 7.26 -9.20
N TYR A 50 -1.90 7.86 -8.90
CA TYR A 50 -2.76 8.50 -9.87
C TYR A 50 -2.50 10.00 -9.89
N VAL A 51 -2.48 10.57 -11.09
CA VAL A 51 -2.33 12.01 -11.29
C VAL A 51 -3.53 12.48 -12.09
N SER A 52 -4.35 13.35 -11.52
CA SER A 52 -5.50 13.93 -12.22
C SER A 52 -5.61 15.44 -11.97
N SER A 53 -6.26 16.16 -12.86
CA SER A 53 -6.66 17.56 -12.64
C SER A 53 -8.15 17.69 -12.32
N GLU A 54 -8.88 16.57 -12.31
CA GLU A 54 -10.32 16.51 -12.10
C GLU A 54 -10.67 16.49 -10.61
N ASN A 55 -11.96 16.64 -10.31
CA ASN A 55 -12.47 16.40 -8.97
C ASN A 55 -12.18 14.93 -8.58
N PRO A 56 -11.53 14.66 -7.42
CA PRO A 56 -11.27 13.30 -6.95
C PRO A 56 -12.48 12.38 -7.01
N ALA A 57 -13.69 12.87 -6.74
CA ALA A 57 -14.92 12.08 -6.79
C ALA A 57 -15.25 11.48 -8.17
N LEU A 58 -14.61 11.98 -9.24
CA LEU A 58 -14.75 11.47 -10.61
C LEU A 58 -13.63 10.50 -11.01
N VAL A 59 -12.58 10.39 -10.20
CA VAL A 59 -11.43 9.55 -10.49
C VAL A 59 -11.68 8.16 -9.90
N ASP A 60 -11.89 7.18 -10.77
CA ASP A 60 -12.07 5.79 -10.40
C ASP A 60 -10.78 4.98 -10.67
N PRO A 61 -10.10 4.46 -9.63
CA PRO A 61 -8.89 3.64 -9.77
C PRO A 61 -9.10 2.33 -10.52
N SER A 62 -10.32 1.79 -10.56
CA SER A 62 -10.61 0.50 -11.18
C SER A 62 -10.70 0.59 -12.71
N SER A 63 -11.09 1.75 -13.24
CA SER A 63 -11.18 2.00 -14.68
C SER A 63 -9.99 2.77 -15.24
N ALA A 64 -9.23 3.49 -14.41
CA ALA A 64 -8.05 4.24 -14.82
C ALA A 64 -6.75 3.48 -14.57
N ARG A 65 -5.79 3.61 -15.49
CA ARG A 65 -4.42 3.15 -15.27
C ARG A 65 -3.66 4.14 -14.38
N SER A 66 -2.92 3.64 -13.39
CA SER A 66 -2.02 4.49 -12.60
C SER A 66 -0.97 5.16 -13.50
N ALA A 67 -0.63 6.40 -13.16
CA ALA A 67 0.41 7.13 -13.88
C ALA A 67 1.79 6.55 -13.55
N PHE A 68 2.00 6.21 -12.28
CA PHE A 68 3.25 5.67 -11.77
C PHE A 68 3.00 4.58 -10.71
N SER A 69 4.03 3.79 -10.43
CA SER A 69 4.05 2.86 -9.30
C SER A 69 5.38 2.98 -8.57
N ALA A 70 5.33 2.94 -7.24
CA ALA A 70 6.51 2.89 -6.37
C ALA A 70 6.47 1.63 -5.51
N VAL A 71 7.63 1.13 -5.11
CA VAL A 71 7.75 -0.02 -4.19
C VAL A 71 8.34 0.47 -2.88
N THR A 72 7.69 0.15 -1.77
CA THR A 72 8.07 0.58 -0.42
C THR A 72 7.70 -0.49 0.60
N GLN A 73 8.27 -0.39 1.81
CA GLN A 73 7.92 -1.27 2.90
C GLN A 73 6.46 -1.07 3.28
N VAL A 74 5.74 -2.18 3.51
CA VAL A 74 4.39 -2.14 4.04
C VAL A 74 4.49 -1.71 5.50
N VAL A 75 4.01 -0.50 5.78
CA VAL A 75 4.00 0.09 7.11
C VAL A 75 2.65 0.74 7.38
N PRO A 76 2.21 0.80 8.65
CA PRO A 76 0.85 1.21 8.99
C PRO A 76 0.58 2.71 8.87
N ARG A 77 1.63 3.53 8.83
CA ARG A 77 1.52 4.98 8.75
C ARG A 77 1.76 5.45 7.33
N LEU A 78 0.93 6.39 6.87
CA LEU A 78 1.07 6.94 5.53
C LEU A 78 2.33 7.81 5.37
N GLY A 79 2.73 8.55 6.42
CA GLY A 79 3.88 9.47 6.35
C GLY A 79 5.17 8.83 5.80
N PRO A 80 5.69 7.76 6.40
CA PRO A 80 6.89 7.07 5.90
C PRO A 80 6.73 6.53 4.46
N VAL A 81 5.52 6.07 4.10
CA VAL A 81 5.21 5.62 2.74
C VAL A 81 5.37 6.78 1.75
N LEU A 82 4.85 7.97 2.08
CA LEU A 82 4.96 9.14 1.22
C LEU A 82 6.40 9.65 1.11
N GLU A 83 7.20 9.53 2.18
CA GLU A 83 8.63 9.83 2.14
C GLU A 83 9.36 8.94 1.13
N ASP A 84 9.15 7.62 1.18
CA ASP A 84 9.72 6.67 0.23
C ASP A 84 9.23 6.91 -1.21
N VAL A 85 7.93 7.14 -1.38
CA VAL A 85 7.34 7.45 -2.68
C VAL A 85 7.97 8.71 -3.27
N ALA A 86 8.20 9.75 -2.47
CA ALA A 86 8.80 11.01 -2.93
C ALA A 86 10.25 10.87 -3.40
N VAL A 87 10.97 9.83 -2.98
CA VAL A 87 12.31 9.51 -3.53
C VAL A 87 12.20 9.11 -5.00
N THR A 88 11.16 8.35 -5.35
CA THR A 88 10.95 7.83 -6.73
C THR A 88 10.13 8.79 -7.59
N PHE A 89 9.14 9.45 -7.01
CA PHE A 89 8.27 10.43 -7.63
C PHE A 89 8.45 11.80 -6.97
N SER A 90 9.56 12.45 -7.31
CA SER A 90 9.98 13.74 -6.72
C SER A 90 8.99 14.90 -6.85
N PRO A 91 8.08 14.98 -7.85
CA PRO A 91 7.09 16.06 -7.90
C PRO A 91 6.18 16.10 -6.67
N LEU A 92 5.91 14.95 -6.03
CA LEU A 92 5.11 14.88 -4.81
C LEU A 92 5.64 15.82 -3.72
N LYS A 93 6.95 15.78 -3.50
CA LYS A 93 7.65 16.63 -2.53
C LYS A 93 7.97 18.01 -3.09
N ASN A 94 8.55 18.07 -4.29
CA ASN A 94 9.05 19.32 -4.87
C ASN A 94 7.94 20.35 -5.11
N CYS A 95 6.74 19.88 -5.46
CA CYS A 95 5.58 20.73 -5.69
C CYS A 95 4.62 20.77 -4.49
N ASN A 96 4.97 20.11 -3.37
CA ASN A 96 4.13 19.96 -2.18
C ASN A 96 2.68 19.57 -2.52
N LEU A 97 2.53 18.54 -3.36
CA LEU A 97 1.24 18.20 -3.96
C LEU A 97 0.24 17.73 -2.90
N ARG A 98 -1.05 17.95 -3.16
CA ARG A 98 -2.13 17.43 -2.32
C ARG A 98 -2.31 15.93 -2.56
N VAL A 99 -2.31 15.18 -1.48
CA VAL A 99 -2.45 13.72 -1.46
C VAL A 99 -3.84 13.34 -1.01
N PHE A 100 -4.38 12.33 -1.67
CA PHE A 100 -5.59 11.61 -1.31
C PHE A 100 -5.24 10.13 -1.23
N SER A 101 -5.73 9.44 -0.21
CA SER A 101 -5.69 7.98 -0.12
C SER A 101 -7.07 7.42 -0.44
N LEU A 102 -7.12 6.20 -0.97
CA LEU A 102 -8.39 5.49 -1.14
C LEU A 102 -8.70 4.69 0.13
N ASP A 103 -9.86 4.94 0.72
CA ASP A 103 -10.42 4.13 1.82
C ASP A 103 -11.89 3.84 1.54
N ASN A 104 -12.29 2.56 1.59
CA ASN A 104 -13.67 2.12 1.35
C ASN A 104 -14.32 2.78 0.12
N ASP A 105 -13.63 2.74 -1.02
CA ASP A 105 -14.04 3.35 -2.31
C ASP A 105 -14.24 4.88 -2.30
N ALA A 106 -13.77 5.57 -1.25
CA ALA A 106 -13.80 7.01 -1.13
C ALA A 106 -12.38 7.60 -1.07
N TRP A 107 -12.20 8.75 -1.71
CA TRP A 107 -10.96 9.51 -1.60
C TRP A 107 -10.94 10.30 -0.28
N VAL A 108 -10.01 9.94 0.60
CA VAL A 108 -9.77 10.62 1.87
C VAL A 108 -8.66 11.65 1.68
N VAL A 109 -8.94 12.90 2.05
CA VAL A 109 -7.97 14.00 1.94
C VAL A 109 -6.92 13.89 3.03
N GLN A 110 -5.66 13.72 2.64
CA GLN A 110 -4.51 13.60 3.54
C GLN A 110 -3.79 14.95 3.76
N GLY A 111 -4.12 15.94 2.92
CA GLY A 111 -3.50 17.26 2.92
C GLY A 111 -2.39 17.40 1.87
N GLN A 112 -1.61 18.47 1.96
CA GLN A 112 -0.41 18.64 1.13
C GLN A 112 0.71 17.74 1.63
N TYR A 113 1.63 17.32 0.77
CA TYR A 113 2.73 16.42 1.10
C TYR A 113 3.42 16.74 2.44
N ASN A 114 3.85 17.99 2.65
CA ASN A 114 4.53 18.41 3.88
C ASN A 114 3.66 18.26 5.14
N SER A 115 2.34 18.42 5.01
CA SER A 115 1.40 18.21 6.10
C SER A 115 1.07 16.73 6.28
N ALA A 116 0.91 15.99 5.19
CA ALA A 116 0.57 14.57 5.17
C ALA A 116 1.68 13.69 5.78
N ILE A 117 2.95 14.08 5.64
CA ILE A 117 4.07 13.38 6.31
C ILE A 117 4.15 13.67 7.81
N GLN A 118 3.61 14.81 8.27
CA GLN A 118 3.65 15.25 9.67
C GLN A 118 2.39 14.86 10.46
N GLY A 119 1.25 14.75 9.77
CA GLY A 119 -0.04 14.37 10.32
C GLY A 119 0.01 12.95 10.89
N GLY A 120 0.27 12.84 12.19
CA GLY A 120 0.39 11.59 12.93
C GLY A 120 -0.94 10.84 13.16
N GLY A 121 -1.84 10.84 12.18
CA GLY A 121 -3.18 10.23 12.30
C GLY A 121 -3.62 9.35 11.14
N ASP A 122 -2.95 9.39 9.98
CA ASP A 122 -3.43 8.68 8.81
C ASP A 122 -2.83 7.28 8.67
N GLN A 123 -3.74 6.30 8.72
CA GLN A 123 -3.46 4.90 8.46
C GLN A 123 -3.17 4.72 6.96
N ALA A 124 -2.11 4.00 6.62
CA ALA A 124 -1.91 3.55 5.25
C ALA A 124 -2.91 2.42 4.98
N HIS A 125 -3.89 2.68 4.11
CA HIS A 125 -4.92 1.71 3.72
C HIS A 125 -4.38 0.73 2.67
N TRP A 126 -3.48 -0.15 3.13
CA TRP A 126 -2.97 -1.24 2.30
C TRP A 126 -4.06 -2.29 2.06
N VAL A 127 -4.21 -2.68 0.81
CA VAL A 127 -5.10 -3.76 0.36
C VAL A 127 -4.24 -4.92 -0.11
N PHE A 128 -4.48 -6.12 0.42
CA PHE A 128 -3.84 -7.33 -0.07
C PHE A 128 -4.62 -7.89 -1.26
N GLY A 129 -3.97 -8.03 -2.41
CA GLY A 129 -4.58 -8.54 -3.63
C GLY A 129 -3.53 -9.09 -4.58
N GLY A 130 -3.85 -10.18 -5.30
CA GLY A 130 -2.90 -10.78 -6.24
C GLY A 130 -1.57 -11.20 -5.61
N ASN A 131 -1.61 -11.64 -4.34
CA ASN A 131 -0.45 -12.01 -3.53
C ASN A 131 0.54 -10.87 -3.24
N LYS A 132 0.07 -9.61 -3.27
CA LYS A 132 0.87 -8.42 -3.00
C LYS A 132 0.05 -7.39 -2.23
N TYR A 133 0.74 -6.55 -1.48
CA TYR A 133 0.13 -5.38 -0.84
C TYR A 133 0.10 -4.22 -1.82
N HIS A 134 -1.04 -3.53 -1.88
CA HIS A 134 -1.29 -2.40 -2.75
C HIS A 134 -1.82 -1.23 -1.93
N LEU A 135 -1.26 -0.05 -2.16
CA LEU A 135 -1.80 1.21 -1.66
C LEU A 135 -2.15 2.08 -2.87
N VAL A 136 -3.30 2.74 -2.83
CA VAL A 136 -3.71 3.66 -3.89
C VAL A 136 -3.64 5.08 -3.36
N ILE A 137 -2.88 5.93 -4.06
CA ILE A 137 -2.85 7.36 -3.80
C ILE A 137 -3.21 8.13 -5.07
N LEU A 138 -3.92 9.23 -4.88
CA LEU A 138 -4.19 10.23 -5.91
C LEU A 138 -3.49 11.53 -5.52
N THR A 139 -2.87 12.16 -6.49
CA THR A 139 -2.36 13.52 -6.39
C THR A 139 -2.97 14.39 -7.47
N LEU A 140 -3.30 15.63 -7.11
CA LEU A 140 -3.84 16.57 -8.08
C LEU A 140 -2.70 17.28 -8.82
N SER A 141 -2.66 17.12 -10.15
CA SER A 141 -1.89 18.02 -10.99
C SER A 141 -2.62 19.35 -11.06
N GLN A 142 -2.03 20.41 -10.52
CA GLN A 142 -2.47 21.75 -10.86
C GLN A 142 -2.14 21.98 -12.35
N PRO A 143 -2.99 22.70 -13.12
CA PRO A 143 -2.73 22.95 -14.54
C PRO A 143 -1.34 23.56 -14.80
N SER A 144 -0.87 24.41 -13.89
CA SER A 144 0.47 25.03 -13.92
C SER A 144 1.63 24.04 -13.70
N LEU A 145 1.36 22.88 -13.10
CA LEU A 145 2.35 21.86 -12.74
C LEU A 145 2.33 20.66 -13.70
N GLN A 146 1.35 20.57 -14.59
CA GLN A 146 1.25 19.49 -15.58
C GLN A 146 2.53 19.26 -16.39
N PRO A 147 3.27 20.27 -16.88
CA PRO A 147 4.53 20.05 -17.61
C PRO A 147 5.65 19.44 -16.77
N GLN A 148 5.58 19.58 -15.44
CA GLN A 148 6.57 19.06 -14.50
C GLN A 148 6.22 17.63 -14.04
N ILE A 149 4.95 17.21 -14.18
CA ILE A 149 4.43 15.94 -13.68
C ILE A 149 4.20 14.94 -14.82
N LEU A 150 3.69 15.39 -15.96
CA LEU A 150 3.52 14.57 -17.16
C LEU A 150 4.44 15.10 -18.27
N PRO A 151 5.36 14.29 -18.82
CA PRO A 151 6.09 14.69 -20.01
C PRO A 151 5.10 14.88 -21.16
N GLN A 152 5.03 16.11 -21.67
CA GLN A 152 4.19 16.46 -22.82
C GLN A 152 4.65 15.65 -24.04
N HIS A 153 3.81 14.76 -24.55
CA HIS A 153 4.03 14.14 -25.84
C HIS A 153 4.02 15.25 -26.89
N ARG A 154 5.19 15.59 -27.44
CA ARG A 154 5.27 16.41 -28.65
C ARG A 154 4.61 15.62 -29.78
N LEU A 155 3.49 16.12 -30.28
CA LEU A 155 2.92 15.66 -31.54
C LEU A 155 3.94 15.91 -32.66
N PRO A 156 4.22 14.92 -33.53
CA PRO A 156 4.97 15.19 -34.75
C PRO A 156 4.15 16.13 -35.64
N GLN A 157 4.81 17.16 -36.16
CA GLN A 157 4.25 18.06 -37.18
C GLN A 157 4.16 17.36 -38.54
#